data_AF-A0A7V1MXA5-F1
#
_entry.id   AF-A0A7V1MXA5-F1
#
_cell.length_a   1.000
_cell.length_b   1.000
_cell.length_c   1.000
_cell.angle_alpha   90.00
_cell.angle_beta   90.00
_cell.angle_gamma   90.00
#
_symmetry.space_group_name_H-M   'P 1'
#
loop_
_entity.id
_entity.type
_entity.pdbx_description
1 polymer ?
#
loop_
_entity_poly.entity_id
_entity_poly.type
_entity_poly.pdbx_seq_one_letter_code
_entity_poly.pdbx_strand_id
1 'polypeptide(L)'
;MPRLPTLHLPALADLLQQLRFAPRATRLRQMHNAEELAAEIRPGQSYPHDFIVFRLTGYRPEGEDNPVVYEGETLRAELGVFVELLCDTLNLSRDELEEESYTTAELQDLWSVSVRTISRYRRQGLIAYRVIDRGRRRLIFPGHQVERFAAGRSKELAEAKSFSRIDEELAKEMIRRAARYHDTLGYSLNRAAKRLARRFNRGHETVRKLLARHDASAGGNAIFIEPGPLSAKQREAIFRAWRRGVKAERIAAHYRRSRSSVHRAINEQRLIVLQRQDLSGPETPMFSREDAASVILAPAPVRSELLTERVENLAQLVREAEKNELPEAEEEQALCTARVFLLYQARQALAELPRQQPSALVLDRVETNLRWATRLKEKLIAHHLKLALDTVEDFMGREITELPGNTARELYTLMVETLCEAVDRHDVFKGGRLAAPVSLGLARALGRSFDRPHAGLAKMHGSGETIGLPDLRGKLDDWQQWLDLPLYLRDRFHRLNAEEKQVINLRYGLTGENPRTAEETALQLDMARITVLRRERQAVSRLYRTVDEDDE
;
A
#
# COMPACT_ATOMS: atom_id res chain seq x y z
N MET A 1 -24.37 22.75 15.52
CA MET A 1 -25.67 23.00 14.88
C MET A 1 -26.03 21.78 14.05
N PRO A 2 -27.25 21.21 14.15
CA PRO A 2 -27.66 20.17 13.22
C PRO A 2 -27.63 20.77 11.81
N ARG A 3 -26.96 20.11 10.85
CA ARG A 3 -26.93 20.54 9.45
C ARG A 3 -28.36 20.57 8.89
N LEU A 4 -28.65 21.51 8.00
CA LEU A 4 -29.92 21.49 7.26
C LEU A 4 -29.94 20.19 6.43
N PRO A 5 -31.01 19.38 6.55
CA PRO A 5 -31.14 18.18 5.74
C PRO A 5 -31.45 18.54 4.29
N THR A 6 -31.11 17.64 3.37
CA THR A 6 -31.40 17.78 1.94
C THR A 6 -32.60 16.91 1.59
N LEU A 7 -33.58 17.46 0.87
CA LEU A 7 -34.68 16.71 0.26
C LEU A 7 -34.19 16.12 -1.07
N HIS A 8 -34.49 14.84 -1.29
CA HIS A 8 -34.11 14.10 -2.50
C HIS A 8 -35.33 13.72 -3.35
N LEU A 9 -36.54 13.78 -2.79
CA LEU A 9 -37.77 13.57 -3.57
C LEU A 9 -38.14 14.83 -4.36
N PRO A 10 -38.15 14.80 -5.71
CA PRO A 10 -38.46 15.97 -6.53
C PRO A 10 -39.80 16.62 -6.17
N ALA A 11 -40.84 15.81 -5.96
CA ALA A 11 -42.17 16.29 -5.56
C ALA A 11 -42.16 17.20 -4.32
N LEU A 12 -41.43 16.79 -3.28
CA LEU A 12 -41.35 17.53 -2.02
C LEU A 12 -40.41 18.73 -2.14
N ALA A 13 -39.34 18.60 -2.95
CA ALA A 13 -38.41 19.70 -3.21
C ALA A 13 -39.09 20.84 -3.99
N ASP A 14 -39.83 20.51 -5.04
CA ASP A 14 -40.57 21.48 -5.87
C ASP A 14 -41.66 22.17 -5.06
N LEU A 15 -42.42 21.40 -4.27
CA LEU A 15 -43.43 21.95 -3.37
C LEU A 15 -42.80 22.89 -2.33
N LEU A 16 -41.66 22.51 -1.74
CA LEU A 16 -40.96 23.37 -0.77
C LEU A 16 -40.51 24.70 -1.41
N GLN A 17 -40.04 24.67 -2.66
CA GLN A 17 -39.68 25.88 -3.41
C GLN A 17 -40.88 26.80 -3.62
N GLN A 18 -42.03 26.24 -4.04
CA GLN A 18 -43.27 26.99 -4.22
C GLN A 18 -43.77 27.62 -2.91
N LEU A 19 -43.61 26.92 -1.79
CA LEU A 19 -44.03 27.40 -0.48
C LEU A 19 -43.17 28.53 0.09
N ARG A 20 -42.00 28.81 -0.47
CA ARG A 20 -41.12 29.88 -0.01
C ARG A 20 -41.81 31.25 0.03
N PHE A 21 -42.76 31.48 -0.88
CA PHE A 21 -43.51 32.74 -0.99
C PHE A 21 -44.93 32.65 -0.43
N ALA A 22 -45.33 31.48 0.12
CA ALA A 22 -46.67 31.28 0.64
C ALA A 22 -46.86 31.93 2.03
N PRO A 23 -48.08 32.42 2.34
CA PRO A 23 -48.42 32.96 3.65
C PRO A 23 -48.12 31.97 4.78
N ARG A 24 -47.76 32.48 5.97
CA ARG A 24 -47.42 31.67 7.16
C ARG A 24 -48.48 30.60 7.46
N ALA A 25 -49.77 30.96 7.40
CA ALA A 25 -50.89 30.05 7.62
C ALA A 25 -50.92 28.87 6.63
N THR A 26 -50.54 29.10 5.37
CA THR A 26 -50.48 28.03 4.36
C THR A 26 -49.34 27.06 4.65
N ARG A 27 -48.17 27.58 5.02
CA ARG A 27 -47.01 26.76 5.38
C ARG A 27 -47.26 25.91 6.64
N LEU A 28 -47.93 26.47 7.65
CA LEU A 28 -48.37 25.73 8.85
C LEU A 28 -49.35 24.60 8.50
N ARG A 29 -50.36 24.88 7.68
CA ARG A 29 -51.32 23.85 7.25
C ARG A 29 -50.63 22.71 6.49
N GLN A 30 -49.70 23.02 5.60
CA GLN A 30 -48.98 21.98 4.83
C GLN A 30 -47.96 21.20 5.68
N MET A 31 -47.40 21.81 6.73
CA MET A 31 -46.61 21.12 7.74
C MET A 31 -47.45 20.04 8.45
N HIS A 32 -48.65 20.40 8.93
CA HIS A 32 -49.57 19.45 9.56
C HIS A 32 -50.08 18.38 8.60
N ASN A 33 -50.43 18.74 7.37
CA ASN A 33 -50.82 17.76 6.35
C ASN A 33 -49.69 16.74 6.08
N ALA A 34 -48.42 17.18 6.10
CA ALA A 34 -47.27 16.29 5.94
C ALA A 34 -47.09 15.35 7.14
N GLU A 35 -47.35 15.82 8.36
CA GLU A 35 -47.33 14.99 9.58
C GLU A 35 -48.41 13.92 9.56
N GLU A 36 -49.63 14.28 9.16
CA GLU A 36 -50.74 13.34 9.02
C GLU A 36 -50.44 12.30 7.93
N LEU A 37 -50.02 12.76 6.75
CA LEU A 37 -49.68 11.89 5.64
C LEU A 37 -48.59 10.91 6.03
N ALA A 38 -47.50 11.37 6.64
CA ALA A 38 -46.35 10.53 7.00
C ALA A 38 -46.71 9.34 7.92
N ALA A 39 -47.83 9.42 8.61
CA ALA A 39 -48.28 8.38 9.50
C ALA A 39 -49.40 7.50 8.93
N GLU A 40 -50.01 7.89 7.81
CA GLU A 40 -50.86 7.02 6.99
C GLU A 40 -50.04 6.17 6.00
N ILE A 41 -48.87 6.67 5.58
CA ILE A 41 -47.97 5.96 4.67
C ILE A 41 -47.50 4.63 5.27
N ARG A 42 -47.79 3.53 4.55
CA ARG A 42 -47.40 2.17 4.91
C ARG A 42 -46.07 1.79 4.23
N PRO A 43 -45.10 1.25 4.99
CA PRO A 43 -43.91 0.62 4.41
C PRO A 43 -44.28 -0.48 3.42
N GLY A 44 -43.58 -0.57 2.28
CA GLY A 44 -43.82 -1.58 1.23
C GLY A 44 -44.98 -1.29 0.26
N GLN A 45 -45.63 -0.14 0.36
CA GLN A 45 -46.59 0.36 -0.65
C GLN A 45 -45.96 1.48 -1.48
N SER A 46 -46.41 1.62 -2.73
CA SER A 46 -46.00 2.70 -3.62
C SER A 46 -47.11 3.74 -3.75
N TYR A 47 -46.75 5.00 -3.68
CA TYR A 47 -47.67 6.13 -3.69
C TYR A 47 -47.43 7.01 -4.92
N PRO A 48 -48.45 7.23 -5.76
CA PRO A 48 -48.35 8.13 -6.91
C PRO A 48 -48.05 9.59 -6.51
N HIS A 49 -47.35 10.29 -7.39
CA HIS A 49 -47.01 11.71 -7.24
C HIS A 49 -48.23 12.61 -6.99
N ASP A 50 -49.28 12.45 -7.80
CA ASP A 50 -50.52 13.24 -7.71
C ASP A 50 -51.22 13.06 -6.35
N PHE A 51 -51.20 11.84 -5.80
CA PHE A 51 -51.71 11.56 -4.47
C PHE A 51 -50.96 12.34 -3.39
N ILE A 52 -49.62 12.39 -3.45
CA ILE A 52 -48.81 13.12 -2.46
C ILE A 52 -49.10 14.61 -2.52
N VAL A 53 -49.11 15.19 -3.73
CA VAL A 53 -49.42 16.62 -3.93
C VAL A 53 -50.82 16.95 -3.44
N PHE A 54 -51.81 16.11 -3.75
CA PHE A 54 -53.19 16.28 -3.29
C PHE A 54 -53.29 16.23 -1.77
N ARG A 55 -52.64 15.26 -1.11
CA ARG A 55 -52.68 15.14 0.36
C ARG A 55 -51.97 16.30 1.06
N LEU A 56 -50.91 16.86 0.48
CA LEU A 56 -50.19 17.99 1.07
C LEU A 56 -50.89 19.33 0.81
N THR A 57 -51.43 19.55 -0.38
CA THR A 57 -51.90 20.88 -0.82
C THR A 57 -53.41 21.01 -0.96
N GLY A 58 -54.14 19.90 -1.09
CA GLY A 58 -55.56 19.85 -1.45
C GLY A 58 -55.84 20.04 -2.94
N TYR A 59 -54.82 20.30 -3.76
CA TYR A 59 -54.93 20.47 -5.21
C TYR A 59 -54.54 19.19 -5.94
N ARG A 60 -55.31 18.80 -6.96
CA ARG A 60 -55.01 17.64 -7.80
C ARG A 60 -54.42 18.10 -9.14
N PRO A 61 -53.14 17.82 -9.44
CA PRO A 61 -52.57 18.14 -10.75
C PRO A 61 -53.22 17.32 -11.86
N GLU A 62 -53.30 17.88 -13.07
CA GLU A 62 -53.77 17.17 -14.27
C GLU A 62 -52.85 15.97 -14.54
N GLY A 63 -53.45 14.81 -14.81
CA GLY A 63 -52.73 13.52 -14.81
C GLY A 63 -51.73 13.38 -15.95
N GLU A 64 -50.54 12.87 -15.64
CA GLU A 64 -49.58 12.37 -16.63
C GLU A 64 -49.88 10.90 -16.96
N ASP A 65 -49.69 10.49 -18.21
CA ASP A 65 -49.93 9.11 -18.69
C ASP A 65 -49.03 8.06 -18.01
N ASN A 66 -48.00 8.48 -17.28
CA ASN A 66 -47.09 7.60 -16.54
C ASN A 66 -46.70 8.20 -15.17
N PRO A 67 -47.53 8.03 -14.13
CA PRO A 67 -47.33 8.72 -12.85
C PRO A 67 -46.08 8.21 -12.14
N VAL A 68 -45.18 9.12 -11.77
CA VAL A 68 -44.04 8.81 -10.90
C VAL A 68 -44.56 8.26 -9.57
N VAL A 69 -44.10 7.08 -9.17
CA VAL A 69 -44.47 6.43 -7.91
C VAL A 69 -43.31 6.43 -6.93
N TYR A 70 -43.61 6.70 -5.65
CA TYR A 70 -42.63 6.73 -4.58
C TYR A 70 -42.84 5.59 -3.61
N GLU A 71 -41.76 4.92 -3.23
CA GLU A 71 -41.79 3.90 -2.20
C GLU A 71 -42.12 4.51 -0.83
N GLY A 72 -43.06 3.90 -0.09
CA GLY A 72 -43.55 4.39 1.19
C GLY A 72 -42.48 4.58 2.26
N GLU A 73 -41.42 3.76 2.28
CA GLU A 73 -40.31 3.93 3.23
C GLU A 73 -39.53 5.22 2.98
N THR A 74 -39.15 5.44 1.71
CA THR A 74 -38.46 6.66 1.26
C THR A 74 -39.34 7.90 1.46
N LEU A 75 -40.61 7.81 1.06
CA LEU A 75 -41.58 8.90 1.21
C LEU A 75 -41.75 9.31 2.68
N ARG A 76 -41.87 8.35 3.58
CA ARG A 76 -42.04 8.62 5.02
C ARG A 76 -40.81 9.29 5.64
N ALA A 77 -39.61 8.89 5.25
CA ALA A 77 -38.38 9.54 5.70
C ALA A 77 -38.28 10.99 5.21
N GLU A 78 -38.61 11.20 3.94
CA GLU A 78 -38.50 12.50 3.27
C GLU A 78 -39.61 13.48 3.69
N LEU A 79 -40.81 13.01 4.05
CA LEU A 79 -41.84 13.83 4.70
C LEU A 79 -41.36 14.39 6.05
N GLY A 80 -40.62 13.61 6.84
CA GLY A 80 -40.00 14.11 8.07
C GLY A 80 -38.94 15.18 7.84
N VAL A 81 -38.21 15.09 6.72
CA VAL A 81 -37.26 16.13 6.29
C VAL A 81 -38.01 17.39 5.81
N PHE A 82 -39.10 17.21 5.07
CA PHE A 82 -39.94 18.29 4.56
C PHE A 82 -40.54 19.11 5.71
N VAL A 83 -41.08 18.45 6.75
CA VAL A 83 -41.55 19.11 7.98
C VAL A 83 -40.43 19.88 8.66
N GLU A 84 -39.24 19.27 8.83
CA GLU A 84 -38.09 19.95 9.47
C GLU A 84 -37.71 21.24 8.73
N LEU A 85 -37.73 21.23 7.39
CA LEU A 85 -37.44 22.41 6.57
C LEU A 85 -38.55 23.45 6.65
N LEU A 86 -39.83 23.05 6.65
CA LEU A 86 -40.94 23.97 6.83
C LEU A 86 -40.89 24.68 8.19
N CYS A 87 -40.63 23.95 9.29
CA CYS A 87 -40.42 24.55 10.61
C CYS A 87 -39.29 25.59 10.60
N ASP A 88 -38.20 25.31 9.86
CA ASP A 88 -37.09 26.25 9.70
C ASP A 88 -37.51 27.53 8.98
N THR A 89 -38.31 27.43 7.90
CA THR A 89 -38.84 28.61 7.20
C THR A 89 -39.85 29.41 8.01
N LEU A 90 -40.53 28.75 8.94
CA LEU A 90 -41.50 29.35 9.86
C LEU A 90 -40.83 30.03 11.05
N ASN A 91 -39.55 29.78 11.30
CA ASN A 91 -38.83 30.25 12.50
C ASN A 91 -39.61 29.96 13.80
N LEU A 92 -40.19 28.76 13.90
CA LEU A 92 -40.99 28.38 15.06
C LEU A 92 -40.18 28.50 16.35
N SER A 93 -40.76 29.12 17.39
CA SER A 93 -40.19 29.12 18.75
C SER A 93 -40.62 27.86 19.50
N ARG A 94 -39.81 27.41 20.47
CA ARG A 94 -40.25 26.36 21.41
C ARG A 94 -41.51 26.77 22.17
N ASP A 95 -41.67 28.06 22.45
CA ASP A 95 -42.82 28.58 23.22
C ASP A 95 -44.13 28.59 22.40
N GLU A 96 -44.06 28.51 21.07
CA GLU A 96 -45.23 28.37 20.19
C GLU A 96 -45.77 26.93 20.14
N LEU A 97 -45.04 25.96 20.72
CA LEU A 97 -45.52 24.60 20.87
C LEU A 97 -46.37 24.53 22.16
N GLU A 98 -47.69 24.60 22.02
CA GLU A 98 -48.65 24.49 23.13
C GLU A 98 -48.75 23.06 23.73
N GLU A 99 -47.79 22.19 23.41
CA GLU A 99 -47.74 20.78 23.81
C GLU A 99 -46.39 20.39 24.43
N GLU A 100 -46.39 19.29 25.21
CA GLU A 100 -45.16 18.72 25.74
C GLU A 100 -44.19 18.38 24.62
N SER A 101 -42.91 18.71 24.78
CA SER A 101 -41.94 18.60 23.70
C SER A 101 -40.58 18.17 24.22
N TYR A 102 -39.98 17.19 23.54
CA TYR A 102 -38.78 16.48 23.98
C TYR A 102 -37.59 16.83 23.12
N THR A 103 -36.43 17.05 23.72
CA THR A 103 -35.15 17.15 23.01
C THR A 103 -34.61 15.76 22.66
N THR A 104 -33.63 15.69 21.75
CA THR A 104 -32.92 14.43 21.48
C THR A 104 -32.29 13.81 22.72
N ALA A 105 -31.88 14.60 23.72
CA ALA A 105 -31.33 14.08 24.96
C ALA A 105 -32.44 13.47 25.83
N GLU A 106 -33.54 14.20 26.03
CA GLU A 106 -34.69 13.73 26.80
C GLU A 106 -35.31 12.46 26.19
N LEU A 107 -35.37 12.33 24.85
CA LEU A 107 -35.81 11.09 24.21
C LEU A 107 -34.83 9.92 24.39
N GLN A 108 -33.53 10.17 24.47
CA GLN A 108 -32.56 9.10 24.76
C GLN A 108 -32.80 8.55 26.16
N ASP A 109 -33.09 9.41 27.12
CA ASP A 109 -33.34 9.02 28.50
C ASP A 109 -34.71 8.32 28.62
N LEU A 110 -35.76 8.93 28.05
CA LEU A 110 -37.13 8.42 28.08
C LEU A 110 -37.23 6.99 27.50
N TRP A 111 -36.60 6.75 26.34
CA TRP A 111 -36.63 5.45 25.67
C TRP A 111 -35.40 4.58 25.98
N SER A 112 -34.42 5.09 26.72
CA SER A 112 -33.15 4.40 27.01
C SER A 112 -32.41 3.91 25.76
N VAL A 113 -32.42 4.72 24.69
CA VAL A 113 -31.83 4.41 23.38
C VAL A 113 -30.67 5.34 23.03
N SER A 114 -29.80 4.93 22.09
CA SER A 114 -28.68 5.77 21.63
C SER A 114 -29.11 6.84 20.62
N VAL A 115 -28.32 7.91 20.47
CA VAL A 115 -28.48 8.91 19.39
C VAL A 115 -28.66 8.26 18.02
N ARG A 116 -27.88 7.21 17.70
CA ARG A 116 -27.97 6.50 16.41
C ARG A 116 -29.31 5.80 16.22
N THR A 117 -29.92 5.34 17.32
CA THR A 117 -31.25 4.71 17.29
C THR A 117 -32.32 5.76 17.04
N ILE A 118 -32.23 6.94 17.66
CA ILE A 118 -33.11 8.07 17.35
C ILE A 118 -32.96 8.47 15.88
N SER A 119 -31.74 8.62 15.37
CA SER A 119 -31.53 8.91 13.94
C SER A 119 -32.13 7.84 13.02
N ARG A 120 -32.14 6.56 13.44
CA ARG A 120 -32.81 5.48 12.71
C ARG A 120 -34.33 5.63 12.78
N TYR A 121 -34.89 5.92 13.95
CA TYR A 121 -36.33 6.16 14.13
C TYR A 121 -36.83 7.34 13.30
N ARG A 122 -36.01 8.37 13.14
CA ARG A 122 -36.32 9.49 12.25
C ARG A 122 -36.53 9.06 10.79
N ARG A 123 -35.69 8.16 10.28
CA ARG A 123 -35.88 7.57 8.93
C ARG A 123 -37.12 6.67 8.84
N GLN A 124 -37.60 6.21 9.98
CA GLN A 124 -38.76 5.32 10.08
C GLN A 124 -40.04 6.09 10.43
N GLY A 125 -40.01 7.43 10.34
CA GLY A 125 -41.17 8.30 10.51
C GLY A 125 -41.34 8.93 11.88
N LEU A 126 -40.28 9.00 12.70
CA LEU A 126 -40.26 9.91 13.86
C LEU A 126 -39.96 11.33 13.39
N ILE A 127 -40.97 12.19 13.36
CA ILE A 127 -40.87 13.57 12.89
C ILE A 127 -40.30 14.46 14.00
N ALA A 128 -39.40 15.35 13.62
CA ALA A 128 -38.78 16.33 14.52
C ALA A 128 -39.01 17.72 13.96
N TYR A 129 -39.30 18.68 14.82
CA TYR A 129 -39.42 20.08 14.45
C TYR A 129 -38.07 20.77 14.68
N ARG A 130 -37.66 21.60 13.72
CA ARG A 130 -36.56 22.52 13.93
C ARG A 130 -37.12 23.84 14.45
N VAL A 131 -36.86 24.12 15.72
CA VAL A 131 -37.34 25.33 16.41
C VAL A 131 -36.19 26.16 16.96
N ILE A 132 -36.47 27.43 17.26
CA ILE A 132 -35.57 28.34 17.96
C ILE A 132 -35.83 28.20 19.46
N ASP A 133 -34.84 27.68 20.18
CA ASP A 133 -34.86 27.53 21.64
C ASP A 133 -33.70 28.34 22.23
N ARG A 134 -34.02 29.38 23.01
CA ARG A 134 -33.05 30.32 23.62
C ARG A 134 -32.02 30.85 22.61
N GLY A 135 -32.51 31.29 21.43
CA GLY A 135 -31.70 31.85 20.35
C GLY A 135 -30.87 30.84 19.55
N ARG A 136 -31.01 29.52 19.81
CA ARG A 136 -30.31 28.46 19.06
C ARG A 136 -31.30 27.52 18.40
N ARG A 137 -31.05 27.17 17.13
CA ARG A 137 -31.83 26.17 16.41
C ARG A 137 -31.59 24.77 16.99
N ARG A 138 -32.65 24.10 17.45
CA ARG A 138 -32.63 22.75 18.01
C ARG A 138 -33.69 21.89 17.37
N LEU A 139 -33.46 20.57 17.42
CA LEU A 139 -34.47 19.59 17.06
C LEU A 139 -35.27 19.25 18.32
N ILE A 140 -36.57 19.37 18.22
CA ILE A 140 -37.52 19.03 19.27
C ILE A 140 -38.56 18.08 18.68
N PHE A 141 -39.03 17.13 19.50
CA PHE A 141 -40.01 16.13 19.14
C PHE A 141 -41.30 16.45 19.89
N PRO A 142 -42.38 16.84 19.19
CA PRO A 142 -43.64 17.14 19.84
C PRO A 142 -44.27 15.88 20.45
N GLY A 143 -44.99 16.04 21.57
CA GLY A 143 -45.51 14.97 22.40
C GLY A 143 -46.41 14.02 21.62
N HIS A 144 -47.34 14.55 20.83
CA HIS A 144 -48.22 13.72 20.00
C HIS A 144 -47.44 12.83 19.00
N GLN A 145 -46.32 13.31 18.46
CA GLN A 145 -45.48 12.51 17.55
C GLN A 145 -44.69 11.43 18.30
N VAL A 146 -44.23 11.74 19.50
CA VAL A 146 -43.52 10.81 20.38
C VAL A 146 -44.47 9.68 20.81
N GLU A 147 -45.67 10.02 21.26
CA GLU A 147 -46.71 9.07 21.66
C GLU A 147 -47.16 8.18 20.49
N ARG A 148 -47.47 8.80 19.34
CA ARG A 148 -47.90 8.08 18.14
C ARG A 148 -46.82 7.11 17.64
N PHE A 149 -45.57 7.53 17.64
CA PHE A 149 -44.45 6.68 17.26
C PHE A 149 -44.23 5.52 18.26
N ALA A 150 -44.38 5.79 19.56
CA ALA A 150 -44.25 4.79 20.61
C ALA A 150 -45.39 3.75 20.57
N ALA A 151 -46.63 4.18 20.33
CA ALA A 151 -47.81 3.30 20.27
C ALA A 151 -47.68 2.25 19.14
N GLY A 152 -47.09 2.63 18.00
CA GLY A 152 -46.86 1.72 16.88
C GLY A 152 -45.71 0.72 17.07
N ARG A 153 -44.86 0.87 18.11
CA ARG A 153 -43.60 0.12 18.29
C ARG A 153 -43.27 -0.27 19.73
N SER A 154 -44.29 -0.40 20.57
CA SER A 154 -44.17 -0.73 22.00
C SER A 154 -43.26 -1.95 22.27
N LYS A 155 -43.31 -2.98 21.43
CA LYS A 155 -42.47 -4.19 21.53
C LYS A 155 -40.98 -3.93 21.22
N GLU A 156 -40.67 -3.16 20.18
CA GLU A 156 -39.29 -2.83 19.79
C GLU A 156 -38.61 -1.89 20.79
N LEU A 157 -39.37 -0.96 21.38
CA LEU A 157 -38.87 -0.06 22.43
C LEU A 157 -38.57 -0.82 23.73
N ALA A 158 -39.38 -1.81 24.09
CA ALA A 158 -39.11 -2.70 25.23
C ALA A 158 -37.85 -3.55 25.02
N GLU A 159 -37.63 -4.08 23.81
CA GLU A 159 -36.43 -4.85 23.47
C GLU A 159 -35.16 -3.98 23.43
N ALA A 160 -35.24 -2.75 22.91
CA ALA A 160 -34.10 -1.82 22.84
C ALA A 160 -33.55 -1.43 24.22
N LYS A 161 -34.42 -1.31 25.23
CA LYS A 161 -34.08 -1.01 26.63
C LYS A 161 -33.21 -2.12 27.27
N SER A 162 -33.39 -3.37 26.83
CA SER A 162 -32.62 -4.54 27.31
C SER A 162 -31.24 -4.70 26.64
N PHE A 163 -31.01 -4.02 25.51
CA PHE A 163 -29.88 -4.25 24.62
C PHE A 163 -28.71 -3.28 24.84
N SER A 164 -28.95 -2.13 25.49
CA SER A 164 -28.03 -0.97 25.44
C SER A 164 -26.93 -0.97 26.50
N ARG A 165 -27.04 -1.72 27.60
CA ARG A 165 -26.01 -1.77 28.66
C ARG A 165 -25.66 -3.20 29.07
N ILE A 166 -24.38 -3.55 28.92
CA ILE A 166 -23.80 -4.72 29.60
C ILE A 166 -23.49 -4.25 31.02
N ASP A 167 -24.16 -4.81 32.02
CA ASP A 167 -23.85 -4.53 33.42
C ASP A 167 -22.47 -5.11 33.80
N GLU A 168 -21.92 -4.67 34.93
CA GLU A 168 -20.58 -5.04 35.36
C GLU A 168 -20.43 -6.54 35.70
N GLU A 169 -21.49 -7.18 36.20
CA GLU A 169 -21.50 -8.60 36.54
C GLU A 169 -21.57 -9.49 35.29
N LEU A 170 -22.41 -9.11 34.32
CA LEU A 170 -22.46 -9.71 33.00
C LEU A 170 -21.13 -9.54 32.26
N ALA A 171 -20.48 -8.40 32.40
CA ALA A 171 -19.15 -8.17 31.85
C ALA A 171 -18.10 -9.12 32.45
N LYS A 172 -18.04 -9.25 33.79
CA LYS A 172 -17.15 -10.19 34.49
C LYS A 172 -17.42 -11.63 34.07
N GLU A 173 -18.68 -12.03 33.93
CA GLU A 173 -19.06 -13.37 33.48
C GLU A 173 -18.63 -13.65 32.04
N MET A 174 -18.80 -12.67 31.14
CA MET A 174 -18.32 -12.76 29.76
C MET A 174 -16.80 -12.93 29.70
N ILE A 175 -16.05 -12.18 30.51
CA ILE A 175 -14.59 -12.21 30.59
C ILE A 175 -14.11 -13.58 31.11
N ARG A 176 -14.66 -14.07 32.23
CA ARG A 176 -14.31 -15.41 32.77
C ARG A 176 -14.56 -16.54 31.78
N ARG A 177 -15.67 -16.48 31.03
CA ARG A 177 -15.96 -17.47 29.98
C ARG A 177 -15.07 -17.32 28.77
N ALA A 178 -14.70 -16.10 28.40
CA ALA A 178 -13.75 -15.85 27.32
C ALA A 178 -12.39 -16.47 27.64
N ALA A 179 -11.89 -16.29 28.87
CA ALA A 179 -10.67 -16.95 29.38
C ALA A 179 -10.79 -18.46 29.27
N ARG A 180 -11.88 -19.05 29.78
CA ARG A 180 -12.11 -20.49 29.68
C ARG A 180 -12.14 -20.98 28.23
N TYR A 181 -12.77 -20.25 27.31
CA TYR A 181 -12.78 -20.62 25.88
C TYR A 181 -11.40 -20.51 25.24
N HIS A 182 -10.57 -19.56 25.67
CA HIS A 182 -9.19 -19.45 25.23
C HIS A 182 -8.38 -20.65 25.73
N ASP A 183 -8.41 -20.93 27.04
CA ASP A 183 -7.59 -21.95 27.68
C ASP A 183 -7.98 -23.38 27.26
N THR A 184 -9.28 -23.67 27.17
CA THR A 184 -9.77 -25.04 26.91
C THR A 184 -9.96 -25.36 25.44
N LEU A 185 -10.25 -24.36 24.60
CA LEU A 185 -10.61 -24.57 23.19
C LEU A 185 -9.69 -23.82 22.20
N GLY A 186 -8.72 -23.04 22.69
CA GLY A 186 -7.82 -22.24 21.85
C GLY A 186 -8.56 -21.16 21.03
N TYR A 187 -9.67 -20.63 21.54
CA TYR A 187 -10.45 -19.64 20.79
C TYR A 187 -9.69 -18.32 20.68
N SER A 188 -9.73 -17.71 19.49
CA SER A 188 -9.32 -16.32 19.27
C SER A 188 -10.36 -15.34 19.83
N LEU A 189 -10.00 -14.06 19.99
CA LEU A 189 -10.87 -13.03 20.55
C LEU A 189 -12.19 -12.96 19.76
N ASN A 190 -12.10 -12.95 18.43
CA ASN A 190 -13.26 -12.92 17.55
C ASN A 190 -14.13 -14.18 17.68
N ARG A 191 -13.54 -15.36 17.81
CA ARG A 191 -14.30 -16.61 17.95
C ARG A 191 -14.99 -16.69 19.31
N ALA A 192 -14.33 -16.26 20.38
CA ALA A 192 -14.90 -16.13 21.71
C ALA A 192 -16.04 -15.10 21.71
N ALA A 193 -15.82 -13.91 21.14
CA ALA A 193 -16.83 -12.86 21.04
C ALA A 193 -18.07 -13.31 20.26
N LYS A 194 -17.91 -14.05 19.15
CA LYS A 194 -19.04 -14.58 18.36
C LYS A 194 -19.88 -15.59 19.14
N ARG A 195 -19.23 -16.46 19.93
CA ARG A 195 -19.92 -17.45 20.77
C ARG A 195 -20.64 -16.79 21.95
N LEU A 196 -19.99 -15.85 22.62
CA LEU A 196 -20.55 -15.10 23.74
C LEU A 196 -21.72 -14.21 23.30
N ALA A 197 -21.62 -13.57 22.14
CA ALA A 197 -22.70 -12.78 21.54
C ALA A 197 -24.00 -13.58 21.40
N ARG A 198 -23.91 -14.80 20.86
CA ARG A 198 -25.07 -15.71 20.75
C ARG A 198 -25.58 -16.15 22.12
N ARG A 199 -24.69 -16.46 23.05
CA ARG A 199 -25.05 -17.00 24.37
C ARG A 199 -25.75 -16.00 25.27
N PHE A 200 -25.33 -14.75 25.23
CA PHE A 200 -25.84 -13.68 26.09
C PHE A 200 -26.79 -12.73 25.36
N ASN A 201 -27.17 -13.06 24.12
CA ASN A 201 -28.00 -12.23 23.25
C ASN A 201 -27.50 -10.76 23.19
N ARG A 202 -26.23 -10.60 22.78
CA ARG A 202 -25.56 -9.29 22.65
C ARG A 202 -24.93 -9.12 21.27
N GLY A 203 -24.78 -7.86 20.84
CA GLY A 203 -24.08 -7.53 19.60
C GLY A 203 -22.63 -8.06 19.60
N HIS A 204 -22.23 -8.72 18.51
CA HIS A 204 -20.89 -9.27 18.36
C HIS A 204 -19.79 -8.23 18.61
N GLU A 205 -19.93 -7.04 18.02
CA GLU A 205 -18.99 -5.95 18.18
C GLU A 205 -18.94 -5.40 19.62
N THR A 206 -20.07 -5.41 20.34
CA THR A 206 -20.14 -4.99 21.74
C THR A 206 -19.32 -5.91 22.63
N VAL A 207 -19.49 -7.23 22.45
CA VAL A 207 -18.71 -8.23 23.20
C VAL A 207 -17.24 -8.19 22.80
N ARG A 208 -16.94 -8.02 21.50
CA ARG A 208 -15.56 -7.91 21.00
C ARG A 208 -14.84 -6.71 21.63
N LYS A 209 -15.49 -5.54 21.67
CA LYS A 209 -14.95 -4.33 22.31
C LYS A 209 -14.77 -4.50 23.81
N LEU A 210 -15.69 -5.19 24.49
CA LEU A 210 -15.56 -5.51 25.92
C LEU A 210 -14.28 -6.31 26.19
N LEU A 211 -14.07 -7.40 25.45
CA LEU A 211 -12.90 -8.26 25.60
C LEU A 211 -11.60 -7.52 25.23
N ALA A 212 -11.60 -6.76 24.13
CA ALA A 212 -10.44 -5.98 23.72
C ALA A 212 -10.07 -4.89 24.74
N ARG A 213 -11.07 -4.24 25.34
CA ARG A 213 -10.84 -3.24 26.40
C ARG A 213 -10.27 -3.88 27.66
N HIS A 214 -10.79 -5.04 28.06
CA HIS A 214 -10.24 -5.82 29.17
C HIS A 214 -8.76 -6.12 28.93
N ASP A 215 -8.41 -6.71 27.79
CA ASP A 215 -7.03 -7.12 27.49
C ASP A 215 -6.07 -5.93 27.39
N ALA A 216 -6.51 -4.79 26.86
CA ALA A 216 -5.70 -3.57 26.84
C ALA A 216 -5.40 -3.01 28.24
N SER A 217 -6.33 -3.18 29.19
CA SER A 217 -6.17 -2.74 30.58
C SER A 217 -5.53 -3.77 31.52
N ALA A 218 -5.50 -5.04 31.13
CA ALA A 218 -5.16 -6.16 32.00
C ALA A 218 -3.64 -6.46 32.11
N GLY A 219 -2.79 -5.83 31.29
CA GLY A 219 -1.35 -6.07 31.31
C GLY A 219 -1.01 -7.56 31.14
N GLY A 220 -0.42 -8.18 32.17
CA GLY A 220 -0.08 -9.61 32.20
C GLY A 220 -1.27 -10.57 32.33
N ASN A 221 -2.46 -10.07 32.68
CA ASN A 221 -3.70 -10.86 32.79
C ASN A 221 -4.58 -10.79 31.52
N ALA A 222 -4.01 -10.35 30.40
CA ALA A 222 -4.72 -10.33 29.12
C ALA A 222 -5.10 -11.76 28.70
N ILE A 223 -6.36 -11.94 28.29
CA ILE A 223 -6.89 -13.25 27.88
C ILE A 223 -6.41 -13.57 26.47
N PHE A 224 -6.57 -12.61 25.54
CA PHE A 224 -6.16 -12.79 24.16
C PHE A 224 -4.90 -11.96 23.91
N ILE A 225 -3.75 -12.65 23.87
CA ILE A 225 -2.51 -12.06 23.38
C ILE A 225 -2.54 -12.07 21.85
N GLU A 226 -3.54 -11.42 21.24
CA GLU A 226 -3.56 -11.14 19.81
C GLU A 226 -2.63 -9.95 19.59
N PRO A 227 -1.48 -10.13 18.91
CA PRO A 227 -0.58 -9.01 18.79
C PRO A 227 -1.23 -7.91 17.92
N GLY A 228 -1.18 -6.65 18.35
CA GLY A 228 -1.71 -5.51 17.56
C GLY A 228 -1.01 -5.36 16.20
N PRO A 229 -1.46 -4.53 15.25
CA PRO A 229 -0.89 -4.47 13.90
C PRO A 229 0.64 -4.39 13.91
N LEU A 230 1.30 -5.09 12.98
CA LEU A 230 2.77 -5.10 12.90
C LEU A 230 3.30 -3.67 12.79
N SER A 231 4.18 -3.27 13.70
CA SER A 231 4.85 -1.98 13.64
C SER A 231 5.80 -1.91 12.44
N ALA A 232 6.20 -0.70 12.02
CA ALA A 232 7.17 -0.54 10.94
C ALA A 232 8.49 -1.30 11.23
N LYS A 233 9.01 -1.18 12.46
CA LYS A 233 10.21 -1.88 12.93
C LYS A 233 10.06 -3.41 12.87
N GLN A 234 8.88 -3.95 13.21
CA GLN A 234 8.60 -5.38 13.09
C GLN A 234 8.55 -5.82 11.62
N ARG A 235 7.92 -5.04 10.73
CA ARG A 235 7.88 -5.35 9.30
C ARG A 235 9.28 -5.36 8.68
N GLU A 236 10.14 -4.40 9.04
CA GLU A 236 11.54 -4.35 8.61
C GLU A 236 12.34 -5.56 9.12
N ALA A 237 12.13 -5.98 10.38
CA ALA A 237 12.77 -7.16 10.93
C ALA A 237 12.29 -8.45 10.22
N ILE A 238 10.99 -8.57 9.95
CA ILE A 238 10.40 -9.66 9.16
C ILE A 238 11.03 -9.72 7.76
N PHE A 239 11.13 -8.58 7.08
CA PHE A 239 11.72 -8.48 5.75
C PHE A 239 13.20 -8.88 5.76
N ARG A 240 14.00 -8.39 6.72
CA ARG A 240 15.40 -8.78 6.87
C ARG A 240 15.58 -10.27 7.13
N ALA A 241 14.76 -10.87 7.99
CA ALA A 241 14.81 -12.30 8.27
C ALA A 241 14.47 -13.12 7.00
N TRP A 242 13.41 -12.74 6.28
CA TRP A 242 13.03 -13.38 5.03
C TRP A 242 14.11 -13.28 3.95
N ARG A 243 14.79 -12.12 3.83
CA ARG A 243 15.91 -11.92 2.91
C ARG A 243 17.08 -12.86 3.16
N ARG A 244 17.32 -13.24 4.42
CA ARG A 244 18.34 -14.22 4.83
C ARG A 244 17.88 -15.68 4.71
N GLY A 245 16.72 -15.93 4.10
CA GLY A 245 16.20 -17.27 3.87
C GLY A 245 15.44 -17.88 5.06
N VAL A 246 15.15 -17.11 6.12
CA VAL A 246 14.34 -17.62 7.24
C VAL A 246 12.93 -17.95 6.73
N LYS A 247 12.48 -19.19 6.97
CA LYS A 247 11.16 -19.68 6.55
C LYS A 247 10.02 -18.84 7.13
N ALA A 248 9.02 -18.54 6.32
CA ALA A 248 7.87 -17.72 6.71
C ALA A 248 7.10 -18.34 7.90
N GLU A 249 7.10 -19.66 8.04
CA GLU A 249 6.55 -20.40 9.18
C GLU A 249 7.22 -20.02 10.49
N ARG A 250 8.56 -19.94 10.51
CA ARG A 250 9.34 -19.61 11.71
C ARG A 250 9.15 -18.15 12.09
N ILE A 251 9.09 -17.26 11.09
CA ILE A 251 8.77 -15.84 11.29
C ILE A 251 7.35 -15.69 11.86
N ALA A 252 6.38 -16.39 11.28
CA ALA A 252 4.99 -16.39 11.72
C ALA A 252 4.84 -16.86 13.18
N ALA A 253 5.51 -17.95 13.56
CA ALA A 253 5.53 -18.43 14.94
C ALA A 253 6.14 -17.40 15.91
N HIS A 254 7.30 -16.83 15.57
CA HIS A 254 8.00 -15.85 16.41
C HIS A 254 7.16 -14.59 16.68
N TYR A 255 6.49 -14.06 15.65
CA TYR A 255 5.63 -12.88 15.78
C TYR A 255 4.17 -13.21 16.16
N ARG A 256 3.84 -14.48 16.40
CA ARG A 256 2.47 -14.98 16.67
C ARG A 256 1.47 -14.49 15.60
N ARG A 257 1.81 -14.72 14.33
CA ARG A 257 1.05 -14.33 13.14
C ARG A 257 0.66 -15.51 12.28
N SER A 258 -0.32 -15.29 11.41
CA SER A 258 -0.56 -16.21 10.30
C SER A 258 0.53 -16.07 9.23
N ARG A 259 0.78 -17.14 8.48
CA ARG A 259 1.69 -17.12 7.32
C ARG A 259 1.27 -16.07 6.29
N SER A 260 -0.04 -15.94 6.05
CA SER A 260 -0.60 -14.94 5.14
C SER A 260 -0.30 -13.50 5.59
N SER A 261 -0.35 -13.22 6.89
CA SER A 261 0.00 -11.90 7.43
C SER A 261 1.48 -11.59 7.26
N VAL A 262 2.36 -12.59 7.44
CA VAL A 262 3.80 -12.44 7.21
C VAL A 262 4.10 -12.22 5.73
N HIS A 263 3.53 -13.01 4.82
CA HIS A 263 3.72 -12.81 3.38
C HIS A 263 3.22 -11.43 2.92
N ARG A 264 2.08 -10.99 3.43
CA ARG A 264 1.58 -9.64 3.19
C ARG A 264 2.57 -8.57 3.68
N ALA A 265 3.08 -8.71 4.91
CA ALA A 265 4.05 -7.77 5.45
C ALA A 265 5.36 -7.75 4.65
N ILE A 266 5.82 -8.90 4.15
CA ILE A 266 6.99 -9.01 3.27
C ILE A 266 6.75 -8.24 1.97
N ASN A 267 5.63 -8.48 1.29
CA ASN A 267 5.34 -7.83 0.01
C ASN A 267 5.12 -6.32 0.16
N GLU A 268 4.45 -5.88 1.25
CA GLU A 268 4.33 -4.45 1.57
C GLU A 268 5.72 -3.81 1.79
N GLN A 269 6.64 -4.51 2.45
CA GLN A 269 8.01 -4.01 2.63
C GLN A 269 8.83 -4.01 1.32
N ARG A 270 8.70 -5.05 0.48
CA ARG A 270 9.29 -5.07 -0.87
C ARG A 270 8.87 -3.83 -1.66
N LEU A 271 7.57 -3.55 -1.68
CA LEU A 271 7.02 -2.36 -2.34
C LEU A 271 7.60 -1.06 -1.77
N ILE A 272 7.66 -0.91 -0.44
CA ILE A 272 8.21 0.29 0.20
C ILE A 272 9.68 0.51 -0.19
N VAL A 273 10.49 -0.55 -0.20
CA VAL A 273 11.90 -0.44 -0.56
C VAL A 273 12.07 -0.10 -2.05
N LEU A 274 11.28 -0.72 -2.93
CA LEU A 274 11.27 -0.44 -4.36
C LEU A 274 10.83 1.01 -4.68
N GLN A 275 9.80 1.51 -4.01
CA GLN A 275 9.29 2.88 -4.19
C GLN A 275 10.26 3.98 -3.74
N ARG A 276 11.30 3.62 -2.97
CA ARG A 276 12.35 4.56 -2.55
C ARG A 276 13.51 4.67 -3.55
N GLN A 277 13.57 3.77 -4.54
CA GLN A 277 14.64 3.78 -5.53
C GLN A 277 14.40 4.89 -6.56
N ASP A 278 15.46 5.57 -6.97
CA ASP A 278 15.39 6.44 -8.14
C ASP A 278 15.46 5.58 -9.41
N LEU A 279 14.33 5.50 -10.12
CA LEU A 279 14.18 4.79 -11.38
C LEU A 279 13.94 5.77 -12.54
N SER A 280 14.39 7.01 -12.38
CA SER A 280 14.32 8.03 -13.44
C SER A 280 15.25 7.67 -14.60
N GLY A 281 14.86 8.12 -15.79
CA GLY A 281 15.59 7.85 -17.02
C GLY A 281 14.85 8.47 -18.20
N PRO A 282 15.50 8.59 -19.36
CA PRO A 282 14.86 9.16 -20.54
C PRO A 282 13.72 8.26 -21.02
N GLU A 283 12.64 8.87 -21.50
CA GLU A 283 11.46 8.17 -22.00
C GLU A 283 11.28 8.41 -23.50
N THR A 284 10.77 7.39 -24.18
CA THR A 284 10.39 7.47 -25.59
C THR A 284 9.03 6.81 -25.80
N PRO A 285 8.18 7.31 -26.71
CA PRO A 285 6.91 6.66 -27.05
C PRO A 285 7.05 5.19 -27.45
N MET A 286 8.23 4.78 -27.96
CA MET A 286 8.51 3.38 -28.29
C MET A 286 8.33 2.44 -27.09
N PHE A 287 8.62 2.89 -25.87
CA PHE A 287 8.54 2.06 -24.66
C PHE A 287 7.11 1.65 -24.30
N SER A 288 6.11 2.43 -24.69
CA SER A 288 4.70 2.15 -24.42
C SER A 288 4.09 1.14 -25.40
N ARG A 289 4.83 0.71 -26.43
CA ARG A 289 4.32 -0.26 -27.41
C ARG A 289 4.26 -1.67 -26.81
N GLU A 290 3.27 -2.45 -27.23
CA GLU A 290 3.08 -3.83 -26.75
C GLU A 290 4.26 -4.75 -27.12
N ASP A 291 4.87 -4.53 -28.28
CA ASP A 291 6.02 -5.28 -28.79
C ASP A 291 7.37 -4.82 -28.21
N ALA A 292 7.41 -3.70 -27.47
CA ALA A 292 8.64 -3.05 -27.05
C ALA A 292 9.60 -3.99 -26.32
N ALA A 293 9.09 -4.81 -25.39
CA ALA A 293 9.91 -5.75 -24.65
C ALA A 293 10.52 -6.83 -25.54
N SER A 294 9.76 -7.35 -26.50
CA SER A 294 10.22 -8.38 -27.43
C SER A 294 11.25 -7.88 -28.43
N VAL A 295 11.31 -6.56 -28.68
CA VAL A 295 12.26 -5.94 -29.61
C VAL A 295 13.49 -5.42 -28.86
N ILE A 296 13.30 -4.63 -27.81
CA ILE A 296 14.39 -3.96 -27.08
C ILE A 296 15.25 -4.95 -26.30
N LEU A 297 14.64 -6.00 -25.74
CA LEU A 297 15.33 -6.99 -24.91
C LEU A 297 15.77 -8.24 -25.70
N ALA A 298 15.46 -8.33 -26.99
CA ALA A 298 15.86 -9.45 -27.85
C ALA A 298 17.35 -9.52 -28.20
N PRO A 299 18.10 -8.41 -28.42
CA PRO A 299 19.47 -8.47 -28.88
C PRO A 299 20.35 -9.35 -27.97
N ALA A 300 21.21 -10.17 -28.59
CA ALA A 300 22.09 -11.08 -27.85
C ALA A 300 22.97 -10.35 -26.80
N PRO A 301 23.56 -9.18 -27.08
CA PRO A 301 24.34 -8.43 -26.10
C PRO A 301 23.60 -8.10 -24.81
N VAL A 302 22.27 -7.96 -24.88
CA VAL A 302 21.38 -7.64 -23.75
C VAL A 302 21.06 -8.89 -22.93
N ARG A 303 21.24 -10.10 -23.46
CA ARG A 303 20.80 -11.36 -22.86
C ARG A 303 21.92 -12.28 -22.42
N SER A 304 23.10 -12.17 -23.02
CA SER A 304 24.25 -13.04 -22.75
C SER A 304 25.52 -12.23 -22.45
N GLU A 305 26.49 -12.91 -21.82
CA GLU A 305 27.80 -12.34 -21.46
C GLU A 305 27.67 -11.08 -20.58
N LEU A 306 26.66 -11.06 -19.71
CA LEU A 306 26.38 -9.92 -18.84
C LEU A 306 27.18 -9.94 -17.53
N LEU A 307 27.80 -11.07 -17.20
CA LEU A 307 28.58 -11.21 -15.97
C LEU A 307 30.03 -10.85 -16.25
N THR A 308 30.55 -9.90 -15.48
CA THR A 308 31.93 -9.43 -15.59
C THR A 308 32.84 -10.12 -14.58
N GLU A 309 34.11 -10.28 -14.94
CA GLU A 309 35.12 -10.87 -14.06
C GLU A 309 35.34 -10.01 -12.81
N ARG A 310 35.84 -10.65 -11.75
CA ARG A 310 36.18 -9.96 -10.52
C ARG A 310 37.55 -9.33 -10.66
N VAL A 311 37.64 -8.02 -10.43
CA VAL A 311 38.91 -7.31 -10.35
C VAL A 311 39.34 -7.22 -8.88
N GLU A 312 40.32 -8.03 -8.49
CA GLU A 312 40.84 -8.11 -7.11
C GLU A 312 42.11 -7.30 -6.89
N ASN A 313 42.87 -6.99 -7.94
CA ASN A 313 44.12 -6.24 -7.87
C ASN A 313 44.38 -5.43 -9.16
N LEU A 314 45.37 -4.54 -9.13
CA LEU A 314 45.70 -3.68 -10.27
C LEU A 314 46.12 -4.47 -11.52
N ALA A 315 46.86 -5.57 -11.36
CA ALA A 315 47.26 -6.38 -12.51
C ALA A 315 46.05 -7.01 -13.22
N GLN A 316 45.04 -7.45 -12.46
CA GLN A 316 43.77 -7.90 -13.02
C GLN A 316 42.98 -6.76 -13.66
N LEU A 317 42.99 -5.56 -13.06
CA LEU A 317 42.34 -4.39 -13.66
C LEU A 317 42.88 -4.09 -15.05
N VAL A 318 44.20 -4.06 -15.20
CA VAL A 318 44.86 -3.80 -16.49
C VAL A 318 44.51 -4.89 -17.51
N ARG A 319 44.60 -6.17 -17.12
CA ARG A 319 44.23 -7.29 -18.02
C ARG A 319 42.77 -7.23 -18.46
N GLU A 320 41.85 -6.94 -17.53
CA GLU A 320 40.44 -6.80 -17.87
C GLU A 320 40.19 -5.57 -18.76
N ALA A 321 40.88 -4.45 -18.52
CA ALA A 321 40.81 -3.30 -19.40
C ALA A 321 41.30 -3.63 -20.82
N GLU A 322 42.44 -4.31 -20.95
CA GLU A 322 42.99 -4.71 -22.26
C GLU A 322 42.12 -5.71 -23.02
N LYS A 323 41.42 -6.59 -22.29
CA LYS A 323 40.51 -7.59 -22.87
C LYS A 323 39.20 -6.98 -23.39
N ASN A 324 38.73 -5.90 -22.77
CA ASN A 324 37.45 -5.29 -23.11
C ASN A 324 37.62 -4.19 -24.15
N GLU A 325 37.30 -4.50 -25.40
CA GLU A 325 37.21 -3.49 -26.46
C GLU A 325 35.98 -2.59 -26.27
N LEU A 326 36.09 -1.36 -26.79
CA LEU A 326 34.94 -0.47 -26.86
C LEU A 326 33.86 -1.13 -27.73
N PRO A 327 32.60 -1.12 -27.27
CA PRO A 327 31.52 -1.81 -27.95
C PRO A 327 31.25 -1.14 -29.29
N GLU A 328 30.71 -1.91 -30.24
CA GLU A 328 30.18 -1.33 -31.48
C GLU A 328 29.02 -0.37 -31.16
N ALA A 329 28.80 0.63 -32.02
CA ALA A 329 27.80 1.66 -31.77
C ALA A 329 26.39 1.09 -31.51
N GLU A 330 26.02 0.07 -32.30
CA GLU A 330 24.73 -0.59 -32.19
C GLU A 330 24.60 -1.42 -30.90
N GLU A 331 25.67 -2.09 -30.49
CA GLU A 331 25.69 -2.85 -29.23
C GLU A 331 25.56 -1.92 -28.02
N GLU A 332 26.35 -0.83 -28.00
CA GLU A 332 26.28 0.18 -26.95
C GLU A 332 24.88 0.78 -26.85
N GLN A 333 24.28 1.11 -28.00
CA GLN A 333 22.92 1.64 -28.07
C GLN A 333 21.88 0.63 -27.55
N ALA A 334 22.02 -0.66 -27.91
CA ALA A 334 21.13 -1.71 -27.45
C ALA A 334 21.21 -1.90 -25.92
N LEU A 335 22.42 -1.95 -25.36
CA LEU A 335 22.65 -2.09 -23.91
C LEU A 335 22.06 -0.90 -23.13
N CYS A 336 22.36 0.33 -23.57
CA CYS A 336 21.84 1.55 -22.95
C CYS A 336 20.30 1.63 -23.04
N THR A 337 19.74 1.35 -24.22
CA THR A 337 18.28 1.37 -24.43
C THR A 337 17.59 0.32 -23.58
N ALA A 338 18.12 -0.91 -23.52
CA ALA A 338 17.56 -1.98 -22.70
C ALA A 338 17.59 -1.65 -21.21
N ARG A 339 18.69 -1.07 -20.70
CA ARG A 339 18.78 -0.67 -19.29
C ARG A 339 17.69 0.36 -18.94
N VAL A 340 17.57 1.42 -19.74
CA VAL A 340 16.56 2.47 -19.50
C VAL A 340 15.13 1.89 -19.62
N PHE A 341 14.89 1.02 -20.59
CA PHE A 341 13.59 0.37 -20.77
C PHE A 341 13.20 -0.50 -19.56
N LEU A 342 14.14 -1.25 -18.97
CA LEU A 342 13.89 -2.05 -17.77
C LEU A 342 13.52 -1.18 -16.56
N LEU A 343 14.18 -0.03 -16.39
CA LEU A 343 13.85 0.96 -15.35
C LEU A 343 12.48 1.60 -15.60
N TYR A 344 12.15 1.92 -16.85
CA TYR A 344 10.82 2.39 -17.25
C TYR A 344 9.74 1.37 -16.89
N GLN A 345 9.91 0.10 -17.28
CA GLN A 345 8.96 -0.97 -16.95
C GLN A 345 8.79 -1.16 -15.44
N ALA A 346 9.89 -1.11 -14.68
CA ALA A 346 9.86 -1.20 -13.23
C ALA A 346 9.04 -0.06 -12.62
N ARG A 347 9.25 1.18 -13.08
CA ARG A 347 8.52 2.36 -12.61
C ARG A 347 7.03 2.30 -12.94
N GLN A 348 6.66 1.91 -14.16
CA GLN A 348 5.25 1.76 -14.55
C GLN A 348 4.55 0.70 -13.68
N ALA A 349 5.17 -0.47 -13.52
CA ALA A 349 4.62 -1.54 -12.69
C ALA A 349 4.47 -1.13 -11.22
N LEU A 350 5.40 -0.34 -10.67
CA LEU A 350 5.31 0.18 -9.31
C LEU A 350 4.23 1.26 -9.13
N ALA A 351 3.95 2.05 -10.17
CA ALA A 351 2.90 3.08 -10.14
C ALA A 351 1.50 2.48 -10.09
N GLU A 352 1.29 1.33 -10.75
CA GLU A 352 0.00 0.63 -10.79
C GLU A 352 -0.26 -0.25 -9.55
N LEU A 353 0.78 -0.58 -8.78
CA LEU A 353 0.66 -1.49 -7.64
C LEU A 353 -0.09 -0.86 -6.45
N PRO A 354 -1.12 -1.53 -5.89
CA PRO A 354 -1.80 -1.03 -4.71
C PRO A 354 -0.86 -1.09 -3.49
N ARG A 355 -0.93 -0.06 -2.64
CA ARG A 355 -0.14 0.01 -1.39
C ARG A 355 -0.46 -1.12 -0.42
N GLN A 356 -1.70 -1.60 -0.44
CA GLN A 356 -2.14 -2.72 0.39
C GLN A 356 -2.21 -3.99 -0.46
N GLN A 357 -1.61 -5.07 0.03
CA GLN A 357 -1.58 -6.37 -0.65
C GLN A 357 -1.00 -6.32 -2.08
N PRO A 358 0.22 -5.77 -2.28
CA PRO A 358 0.84 -5.77 -3.59
C PRO A 358 1.08 -7.19 -4.11
N SER A 359 0.93 -7.35 -5.43
CA SER A 359 1.09 -8.64 -6.11
C SER A 359 2.54 -9.13 -6.03
N ALA A 360 2.73 -10.32 -5.49
CA ALA A 360 4.06 -10.95 -5.40
C ALA A 360 4.69 -11.20 -6.76
N LEU A 361 3.87 -11.45 -7.79
CA LEU A 361 4.30 -11.70 -9.16
C LEU A 361 4.85 -10.44 -9.82
N VAL A 362 4.13 -9.33 -9.69
CA VAL A 362 4.57 -8.03 -10.24
C VAL A 362 5.84 -7.57 -9.52
N LEU A 363 5.90 -7.71 -8.20
CA LEU A 363 7.12 -7.43 -7.43
C LEU A 363 8.31 -8.27 -7.89
N ASP A 364 8.11 -9.56 -8.17
CA ASP A 364 9.17 -10.43 -8.69
C ASP A 364 9.69 -9.98 -10.06
N ARG A 365 8.79 -9.56 -10.96
CA ARG A 365 9.15 -9.01 -12.27
C ARG A 365 9.94 -7.70 -12.14
N VAL A 366 9.49 -6.77 -11.30
CA VAL A 366 10.22 -5.52 -11.02
C VAL A 366 11.62 -5.81 -10.48
N GLU A 367 11.71 -6.71 -9.50
CA GLU A 367 12.98 -7.15 -8.91
C GLU A 367 13.91 -7.80 -9.96
N THR A 368 13.39 -8.64 -10.85
CA THR A 368 14.17 -9.21 -11.96
C THR A 368 14.65 -8.13 -12.93
N ASN A 369 13.80 -7.17 -13.31
CA ASN A 369 14.18 -6.05 -14.18
C ASN A 369 15.33 -5.23 -13.59
N LEU A 370 15.30 -4.94 -12.29
CA LEU A 370 16.36 -4.19 -11.62
C LEU A 370 17.67 -4.98 -11.55
N ARG A 371 17.63 -6.31 -11.31
CA ARG A 371 18.84 -7.14 -11.42
C ARG A 371 19.41 -7.10 -12.84
N TRP A 372 18.54 -7.19 -13.84
CA TRP A 372 18.98 -7.16 -15.23
C TRP A 372 19.59 -5.81 -15.62
N ALA A 373 18.97 -4.70 -15.22
CA ALA A 373 19.50 -3.36 -15.41
C ALA A 373 20.91 -3.19 -14.80
N THR A 374 21.15 -3.78 -13.62
CA THR A 374 22.48 -3.83 -13.00
C THR A 374 23.48 -4.65 -13.81
N ARG A 375 23.09 -5.84 -14.32
CA ARG A 375 24.01 -6.66 -15.15
C ARG A 375 24.37 -5.94 -16.46
N LEU A 376 23.44 -5.20 -17.06
CA LEU A 376 23.71 -4.35 -18.22
C LEU A 376 24.68 -3.20 -17.86
N LYS A 377 24.51 -2.58 -16.68
CA LYS A 377 25.42 -1.54 -16.17
C LYS A 377 26.83 -2.10 -15.94
N GLU A 378 26.94 -3.28 -15.33
CA GLU A 378 28.21 -3.98 -15.13
C GLU A 378 28.94 -4.18 -16.47
N LYS A 379 28.23 -4.68 -17.49
CA LYS A 379 28.79 -4.87 -18.83
C LYS A 379 29.21 -3.55 -19.49
N LEU A 380 28.37 -2.51 -19.41
CA LEU A 380 28.69 -1.17 -19.94
C LEU A 380 29.94 -0.57 -19.27
N ILE A 381 30.09 -0.75 -17.96
CA ILE A 381 31.28 -0.32 -17.21
C ILE A 381 32.51 -1.08 -17.69
N ALA A 382 32.43 -2.42 -17.81
CA ALA A 382 33.54 -3.25 -18.27
C ALA A 382 34.04 -2.82 -19.66
N HIS A 383 33.13 -2.58 -20.59
CA HIS A 383 33.40 -2.05 -21.93
C HIS A 383 34.15 -0.71 -21.95
N HIS A 384 34.01 0.11 -20.90
CA HIS A 384 34.63 1.43 -20.82
C HIS A 384 35.83 1.48 -19.85
N LEU A 385 36.23 0.34 -19.27
CA LEU A 385 37.36 0.28 -18.34
C LEU A 385 38.67 0.74 -18.99
N LYS A 386 38.93 0.35 -20.25
CA LYS A 386 40.16 0.76 -20.95
C LYS A 386 40.24 2.26 -21.17
N LEU A 387 39.18 2.85 -21.74
CA LEU A 387 39.09 4.30 -21.94
C LEU A 387 39.28 5.05 -20.61
N ALA A 388 38.67 4.54 -19.54
CA ALA A 388 38.75 5.16 -18.24
C ALA A 388 40.16 5.07 -17.64
N LEU A 389 40.81 3.90 -17.76
CA LEU A 389 42.19 3.68 -17.35
C LEU A 389 43.14 4.60 -18.12
N ASP A 390 43.02 4.67 -19.45
CA ASP A 390 43.84 5.54 -20.30
C ASP A 390 43.68 7.01 -19.90
N THR A 391 42.45 7.46 -19.64
CA THR A 391 42.17 8.84 -19.17
C THR A 391 42.84 9.13 -17.82
N VAL A 392 42.86 8.16 -16.91
CA VAL A 392 43.52 8.27 -15.60
C VAL A 392 45.03 8.32 -15.78
N GLU A 393 45.61 7.41 -16.57
CA GLU A 393 47.05 7.33 -16.80
C GLU A 393 47.59 8.56 -17.54
N ASP A 394 46.85 9.08 -18.51
CA ASP A 394 47.16 10.34 -19.19
C ASP A 394 47.16 11.54 -18.22
N PHE A 395 46.19 11.60 -17.30
CA PHE A 395 46.14 12.66 -16.29
C PHE A 395 47.30 12.57 -15.29
N MET A 396 47.66 11.35 -14.88
CA MET A 396 48.75 11.08 -13.95
C MET A 396 50.13 11.10 -14.63
N GLY A 397 50.19 11.02 -15.96
CA GLY A 397 51.41 10.93 -16.75
C GLY A 397 52.23 9.66 -16.50
N ARG A 398 51.60 8.59 -16.01
CA ARG A 398 52.21 7.28 -15.72
C ARG A 398 51.15 6.21 -15.51
N GLU A 399 51.56 4.95 -15.65
CA GLU A 399 50.68 3.79 -15.45
C GLU A 399 50.15 3.71 -14.01
N ILE A 400 48.93 3.20 -13.85
CA ILE A 400 48.29 3.06 -12.54
C ILE A 400 49.05 2.10 -11.61
N THR A 401 49.78 1.15 -12.20
CA THR A 401 50.63 0.15 -11.52
C THR A 401 51.88 0.77 -10.89
N GLU A 402 52.34 1.92 -11.41
CA GLU A 402 53.50 2.66 -10.88
C GLU A 402 53.14 3.61 -9.71
N LEU A 403 51.85 3.70 -9.37
CA LEU A 403 51.35 4.60 -8.33
C LEU A 403 51.39 3.98 -6.93
N PRO A 404 51.47 4.80 -5.87
CA PRO A 404 51.28 4.32 -4.50
C PRO A 404 49.94 3.61 -4.35
N GLY A 405 49.93 2.47 -3.65
CA GLY A 405 48.73 1.62 -3.58
C GLY A 405 47.48 2.30 -3.01
N ASN A 406 47.62 3.30 -2.13
CA ASN A 406 46.46 4.08 -1.66
C ASN A 406 45.89 4.97 -2.77
N THR A 407 46.74 5.72 -3.47
CA THR A 407 46.36 6.54 -4.61
C THR A 407 45.72 5.70 -5.72
N ALA A 408 46.29 4.53 -6.03
CA ALA A 408 45.73 3.65 -7.06
C ALA A 408 44.33 3.12 -6.68
N ARG A 409 44.07 2.81 -5.40
CA ARG A 409 42.73 2.40 -4.92
C ARG A 409 41.73 3.55 -4.98
N GLU A 410 42.16 4.76 -4.61
CA GLU A 410 41.31 5.96 -4.70
C GLU A 410 40.96 6.28 -6.16
N LEU A 411 41.93 6.21 -7.07
CA LEU A 411 41.71 6.38 -8.51
C LEU A 411 40.78 5.31 -9.08
N TYR A 412 40.97 4.04 -8.74
CA TYR A 412 40.07 2.97 -9.17
C TYR A 412 38.63 3.20 -8.67
N THR A 413 38.48 3.64 -7.42
CA THR A 413 37.16 3.94 -6.85
C THR A 413 36.52 5.11 -7.58
N LEU A 414 37.24 6.22 -7.75
CA LEU A 414 36.79 7.40 -8.49
C LEU A 414 36.39 7.04 -9.93
N MET A 415 37.19 6.19 -10.58
CA MET A 415 36.98 5.75 -11.95
C MET A 415 35.65 5.00 -12.09
N VAL A 416 35.41 3.99 -11.25
CA VAL A 416 34.18 3.18 -11.28
C VAL A 416 32.96 4.04 -10.90
N GLU A 417 33.07 4.91 -9.90
CA GLU A 417 31.99 5.84 -9.52
C GLU A 417 31.62 6.79 -10.67
N THR A 418 32.63 7.33 -11.36
CA THR A 418 32.42 8.22 -12.50
C THR A 418 31.81 7.49 -13.70
N LEU A 419 32.23 6.25 -13.96
CA LEU A 419 31.63 5.39 -14.98
C LEU A 419 30.15 5.11 -14.65
N CYS A 420 29.83 4.80 -13.40
CA CYS A 420 28.44 4.62 -12.96
C CYS A 420 27.61 5.87 -13.22
N GLU A 421 28.11 7.04 -12.80
CA GLU A 421 27.43 8.32 -12.96
C GLU A 421 27.23 8.67 -14.45
N ALA A 422 28.21 8.38 -15.31
CA ALA A 422 28.11 8.57 -16.75
C ALA A 422 27.02 7.68 -17.35
N VAL A 423 26.96 6.38 -17.00
CA VAL A 423 25.92 5.45 -17.46
C VAL A 423 24.54 5.87 -16.98
N ASP A 424 24.41 6.33 -15.73
CA ASP A 424 23.13 6.74 -15.15
C ASP A 424 22.56 8.00 -15.79
N ARG A 425 23.42 8.94 -16.20
CA ARG A 425 22.99 10.21 -16.80
C ARG A 425 22.95 10.21 -18.32
N HIS A 426 23.47 9.17 -18.97
CA HIS A 426 23.52 9.13 -20.42
C HIS A 426 22.12 9.03 -21.04
N ASP A 427 21.80 9.99 -21.90
CA ASP A 427 20.56 10.01 -22.66
C ASP A 427 20.79 9.40 -24.05
N VAL A 428 20.51 8.10 -24.16
CA VAL A 428 20.71 7.31 -25.39
C VAL A 428 19.93 7.83 -26.59
N PHE A 429 18.89 8.66 -26.39
CA PHE A 429 18.05 9.17 -27.48
C PHE A 429 18.48 10.54 -28.01
N LYS A 430 19.43 11.22 -27.36
CA LYS A 430 19.97 12.51 -27.82
C LYS A 430 21.17 12.38 -28.77
N GLY A 431 21.58 11.14 -29.06
CA GLY A 431 22.74 10.85 -29.90
C GLY A 431 24.08 11.00 -29.18
N GLY A 432 25.15 10.55 -29.84
CA GLY A 432 26.50 10.49 -29.26
C GLY A 432 26.80 9.16 -28.58
N ARG A 433 28.08 8.91 -28.33
CA ARG A 433 28.60 7.69 -27.68
C ARG A 433 28.79 7.92 -26.19
N LEU A 434 28.64 6.88 -25.38
CA LEU A 434 28.88 6.88 -23.94
C LEU A 434 30.33 7.24 -23.58
N ALA A 435 31.29 6.98 -24.48
CA ALA A 435 32.69 7.38 -24.33
C ALA A 435 32.87 8.87 -24.01
N ALA A 436 32.11 9.77 -24.66
CA ALA A 436 32.25 11.21 -24.47
C ALA A 436 31.89 11.70 -23.05
N PRO A 437 30.70 11.37 -22.48
CA PRO A 437 30.40 11.72 -21.09
C PRO A 437 31.31 11.00 -20.09
N VAL A 438 31.80 9.79 -20.39
CA VAL A 438 32.79 9.08 -19.56
C VAL A 438 34.09 9.88 -19.46
N SER A 439 34.73 10.20 -20.59
CA SER A 439 36.00 10.95 -20.59
C SER A 439 35.86 12.33 -19.96
N LEU A 440 34.77 13.06 -20.26
CA LEU A 440 34.51 14.38 -19.67
C LEU A 440 34.26 14.31 -18.17
N GLY A 441 33.50 13.30 -17.72
CA GLY A 441 33.24 13.04 -16.31
C GLY A 441 34.55 12.77 -15.56
N LEU A 442 35.39 11.87 -16.10
CA LEU A 442 36.66 11.49 -15.50
C LEU A 442 37.63 12.66 -15.43
N ALA A 443 37.81 13.41 -16.52
CA ALA A 443 38.69 14.58 -16.53
C ALA A 443 38.28 15.62 -15.46
N ARG A 444 36.98 15.84 -15.26
CA ARG A 444 36.45 16.74 -14.22
C ARG A 444 36.60 16.16 -12.82
N ALA A 445 36.41 14.86 -12.64
CA ALA A 445 36.57 14.19 -11.36
C ALA A 445 38.03 14.22 -10.91
N LEU A 446 38.95 13.83 -11.80
CA LEU A 446 40.40 13.84 -11.57
C LEU A 446 40.91 15.24 -11.24
N GLY A 447 40.56 16.25 -12.05
CA GLY A 447 41.00 17.63 -11.80
C GLY A 447 40.42 18.27 -10.54
N ARG A 448 39.38 17.69 -9.93
CA ARG A 448 38.83 18.14 -8.63
C ARG A 448 39.45 17.41 -7.44
N SER A 449 39.85 16.15 -7.62
CA SER A 449 40.23 15.25 -6.52
C SER A 449 41.74 15.01 -6.42
N PHE A 450 42.49 15.27 -7.48
CA PHE A 450 43.92 14.99 -7.54
C PHE A 450 44.69 16.17 -8.14
N ASP A 451 45.84 16.47 -7.52
CA ASP A 451 46.84 17.34 -8.13
C ASP A 451 47.58 16.59 -9.22
N ARG A 452 47.90 17.28 -10.32
CA ARG A 452 48.77 16.70 -11.34
C ARG A 452 50.15 16.43 -10.73
N PRO A 453 50.66 15.19 -10.78
CA PRO A 453 51.94 14.88 -10.17
C PRO A 453 53.05 15.72 -10.81
N HIS A 454 53.88 16.34 -9.97
CA HIS A 454 55.07 17.04 -10.43
C HIS A 454 56.09 16.05 -11.01
N ALA A 455 56.76 16.46 -12.11
CA ALA A 455 57.85 15.71 -12.74
C ALA A 455 59.00 15.54 -11.73
N GLY A 456 59.01 14.43 -10.99
CA GLY A 456 60.00 14.18 -9.94
C GLY A 456 59.66 13.06 -8.95
N LEU A 457 58.41 12.58 -8.89
CA LEU A 457 58.06 11.42 -8.06
C LEU A 457 58.69 10.15 -8.63
N ALA A 458 59.54 9.50 -7.81
CA ALA A 458 60.18 8.23 -8.13
C ALA A 458 59.15 7.16 -8.54
N LYS A 459 59.47 6.39 -9.58
CA LYS A 459 58.67 5.23 -10.00
C LYS A 459 58.71 4.17 -8.90
N MET A 460 57.57 3.87 -8.27
CA MET A 460 57.47 2.70 -7.41
C MET A 460 57.26 1.47 -8.28
N HIS A 461 58.24 0.56 -8.30
CA HIS A 461 58.07 -0.75 -8.92
C HIS A 461 57.37 -1.67 -7.91
N GLY A 462 56.07 -1.47 -7.71
CA GLY A 462 55.23 -2.45 -7.02
C GLY A 462 54.70 -3.45 -8.04
N SER A 463 54.77 -4.75 -7.74
CA SER A 463 54.01 -5.73 -8.54
C SER A 463 52.52 -5.40 -8.38
N GLY A 464 51.84 -5.04 -9.48
CA GLY A 464 50.40 -4.74 -9.48
C GLY A 464 49.52 -5.85 -8.89
N GLU A 465 50.05 -7.07 -8.73
CA GLU A 465 49.40 -8.18 -8.05
C GLU A 465 49.27 -7.98 -6.54
N THR A 466 50.15 -7.20 -5.92
CA THR A 466 50.17 -6.97 -4.47
C THR A 466 49.19 -5.89 -4.03
N ILE A 467 48.78 -5.00 -4.94
CA ILE A 467 47.86 -3.90 -4.64
C ILE A 467 46.43 -4.39 -4.85
N GLY A 468 45.82 -4.87 -3.76
CA GLY A 468 44.42 -5.28 -3.76
C GLY A 468 43.45 -4.09 -3.94
N LEU A 469 42.37 -4.33 -4.69
CA LEU A 469 41.31 -3.37 -5.00
C LEU A 469 39.99 -3.72 -4.29
N PRO A 470 39.15 -2.72 -3.96
CA PRO A 470 37.82 -2.98 -3.41
C PRO A 470 36.90 -3.62 -4.47
N ASP A 471 36.09 -4.61 -4.10
CA ASP A 471 35.06 -5.14 -5.00
C ASP A 471 33.83 -4.21 -5.00
N LEU A 472 33.68 -3.44 -6.08
CA LEU A 472 32.63 -2.43 -6.24
C LEU A 472 31.38 -2.96 -6.96
N ARG A 473 31.40 -4.19 -7.48
CA ARG A 473 30.27 -4.77 -8.25
C ARG A 473 28.98 -4.90 -7.45
N GLY A 474 29.04 -4.91 -6.12
CA GLY A 474 27.86 -4.94 -5.24
C GLY A 474 27.33 -3.56 -4.85
N LYS A 475 27.87 -2.48 -5.44
CA LYS A 475 27.59 -1.08 -5.08
C LYS A 475 27.35 -0.18 -6.30
N LEU A 476 27.07 -0.75 -7.47
CA LEU A 476 26.88 0.00 -8.70
C LEU A 476 25.50 0.65 -8.77
N ASP A 477 24.48 -0.05 -8.25
CA ASP A 477 23.14 0.51 -8.05
C ASP A 477 22.68 0.28 -6.60
N ASP A 478 21.92 1.23 -6.04
CA ASP A 478 21.46 1.21 -4.65
C ASP A 478 20.66 -0.05 -4.30
N TRP A 479 19.88 -0.56 -5.25
CA TRP A 479 19.04 -1.73 -5.03
C TRP A 479 19.84 -3.02 -4.85
N GLN A 480 21.09 -3.10 -5.32
CA GLN A 480 21.91 -4.32 -5.18
C GLN A 480 22.11 -4.73 -3.72
N GLN A 481 22.25 -3.76 -2.81
CA GLN A 481 22.44 -4.01 -1.39
C GLN A 481 21.37 -4.92 -0.79
N TRP A 482 20.15 -4.85 -1.36
CA TRP A 482 19.03 -5.65 -0.89
C TRP A 482 18.50 -6.70 -1.87
N LEU A 483 18.67 -6.47 -3.17
CA LEU A 483 18.08 -7.29 -4.22
C LEU A 483 18.97 -8.45 -4.65
N ASP A 484 20.29 -8.22 -4.63
CA ASP A 484 21.29 -9.20 -5.04
C ASP A 484 21.77 -10.06 -3.86
N LEU A 485 22.37 -11.19 -4.21
CA LEU A 485 23.16 -11.99 -3.27
C LEU A 485 24.48 -11.24 -2.97
N PRO A 486 24.76 -10.92 -1.69
CA PRO A 486 26.05 -10.35 -1.32
C PRO A 486 27.22 -11.19 -1.86
N LEU A 487 28.24 -10.51 -2.35
CA LEU A 487 29.35 -11.15 -3.07
C LEU A 487 30.04 -12.24 -2.24
N TYR A 488 30.25 -12.03 -0.94
CA TYR A 488 30.86 -13.02 -0.04
C TYR A 488 30.05 -14.32 0.12
N LEU A 489 28.75 -14.32 -0.25
CA LEU A 489 27.96 -15.55 -0.27
C LEU A 489 28.20 -16.36 -1.54
N ARG A 490 28.69 -15.75 -2.61
CA ARG A 490 28.99 -16.45 -3.86
C ARG A 490 30.11 -17.48 -3.66
N ASP A 491 31.09 -17.17 -2.80
CA ASP A 491 32.17 -18.10 -2.40
C ASP A 491 31.64 -19.36 -1.70
N ARG A 492 30.42 -19.30 -1.14
CA ARG A 492 29.76 -20.41 -0.45
C ARG A 492 28.89 -21.26 -1.37
N PHE A 493 28.90 -21.01 -2.68
CA PHE A 493 28.07 -21.75 -3.63
C PHE A 493 28.36 -23.26 -3.62
N HIS A 494 29.57 -23.68 -3.25
CA HIS A 494 29.92 -25.09 -3.06
C HIS A 494 28.96 -25.84 -2.12
N ARG A 495 28.31 -25.15 -1.16
CA ARG A 495 27.32 -25.72 -0.22
C ARG A 495 25.95 -26.02 -0.84
N LEU A 496 25.67 -25.45 -2.01
CA LEU A 496 24.40 -25.65 -2.71
C LEU A 496 24.43 -26.94 -3.52
N ASN A 497 23.29 -27.64 -3.58
CA ASN A 497 23.14 -28.75 -4.51
C ASN A 497 22.96 -28.25 -5.95
N ALA A 498 22.99 -29.16 -6.93
CA ALA A 498 22.93 -28.80 -8.34
C ALA A 498 21.65 -28.02 -8.72
N GLU A 499 20.49 -28.46 -8.25
CA GLU A 499 19.20 -27.78 -8.51
C GLU A 499 19.17 -26.37 -7.91
N GLU A 500 19.61 -26.22 -6.66
CA GLU A 500 19.65 -24.92 -5.97
C GLU A 500 20.61 -23.95 -6.66
N LYS A 501 21.79 -24.43 -7.11
CA LYS A 501 22.73 -23.64 -7.91
C LYS A 501 22.08 -23.18 -9.20
N GLN A 502 21.42 -24.08 -9.94
CA GLN A 502 20.73 -23.74 -11.19
C GLN A 502 19.66 -22.66 -10.96
N VAL A 503 18.80 -22.84 -9.94
CA VAL A 503 17.76 -21.85 -9.60
C VAL A 503 18.38 -20.50 -9.27
N ILE A 504 19.39 -20.45 -8.40
CA ILE A 504 20.04 -19.19 -8.02
C ILE A 504 20.73 -18.53 -9.22
N ASN A 505 21.42 -19.31 -10.05
CA ASN A 505 22.09 -18.79 -11.23
C ASN A 505 21.12 -18.13 -12.21
N LEU A 506 19.99 -18.78 -12.52
CA LEU A 506 18.98 -18.24 -13.43
C LEU A 506 18.26 -17.02 -12.84
N ARG A 507 17.94 -17.05 -11.55
CA ARG A 507 17.19 -15.97 -10.88
C ARG A 507 17.99 -14.69 -10.73
N TYR A 508 19.30 -14.80 -10.57
CA TYR A 508 20.20 -13.67 -10.32
C TYR A 508 21.11 -13.31 -11.51
N GLY A 509 21.07 -14.09 -12.61
CA GLY A 509 21.91 -13.89 -13.79
C GLY A 509 23.40 -14.15 -13.51
N LEU A 510 23.72 -15.18 -12.74
CA LEU A 510 25.11 -15.46 -12.29
C LEU A 510 25.90 -16.39 -13.21
N THR A 511 25.36 -16.68 -14.39
CA THR A 511 26.03 -17.44 -15.46
C THR A 511 26.34 -16.58 -16.68
N GLY A 512 26.12 -15.26 -16.59
CA GLY A 512 26.24 -14.34 -17.72
C GLY A 512 24.97 -14.22 -18.56
N GLU A 513 23.97 -15.07 -18.36
CA GLU A 513 22.63 -14.86 -18.92
C GLU A 513 21.84 -13.81 -18.14
N ASN A 514 20.83 -13.22 -18.78
CA ASN A 514 19.91 -12.31 -18.11
C ASN A 514 19.18 -12.97 -16.92
N PRO A 515 19.00 -12.24 -15.80
CA PRO A 515 18.18 -12.70 -14.69
C PRO A 515 16.76 -13.03 -15.15
N ARG A 516 16.15 -14.02 -14.49
CA ARG A 516 14.80 -14.53 -14.82
C ARG A 516 13.85 -14.39 -13.64
N THR A 517 12.56 -14.20 -13.92
CA THR A 517 11.48 -14.30 -12.94
C THR A 517 11.33 -15.74 -12.45
N ALA A 518 10.65 -15.94 -11.31
CA ALA A 518 10.39 -17.28 -10.79
C ALA A 518 9.52 -18.10 -11.76
N GLU A 519 8.70 -17.43 -12.56
CA GLU A 519 7.87 -18.04 -13.60
C GLU A 519 8.70 -18.46 -14.82
N GLU A 520 9.60 -17.61 -15.32
CA GLU A 520 10.50 -17.96 -16.42
C GLU A 520 11.52 -19.05 -16.02
N THR A 521 12.05 -18.99 -14.79
CA THR A 521 12.91 -20.06 -14.26
C THR A 521 12.15 -21.38 -14.14
N ALA A 522 10.88 -21.34 -13.71
CA ALA A 522 10.02 -22.50 -13.62
C ALA A 522 9.79 -23.15 -15.00
N LEU A 523 9.51 -22.33 -16.01
CA LEU A 523 9.36 -22.79 -17.39
C LEU A 523 10.64 -23.43 -17.93
N GLN A 524 11.80 -22.82 -17.69
CA GLN A 524 13.09 -23.32 -18.20
C GLN A 524 13.52 -24.63 -17.54
N LEU A 525 13.26 -24.81 -16.24
CA LEU A 525 13.65 -25.99 -15.50
C LEU A 525 12.58 -27.09 -15.51
N ASP A 526 11.45 -26.88 -16.20
CA ASP A 526 10.27 -27.75 -16.17
C ASP A 526 9.78 -28.06 -14.73
N MET A 527 9.64 -26.99 -13.94
CA MET A 527 9.23 -27.07 -12.53
C MET A 527 8.04 -26.14 -12.25
N ALA A 528 7.27 -26.45 -11.20
CA ALA A 528 6.27 -25.50 -10.71
C ALA A 528 6.92 -24.24 -10.10
N ARG A 529 6.35 -23.06 -10.33
CA ARG A 529 6.81 -21.77 -9.75
C ARG A 529 7.02 -21.83 -8.23
N ILE A 530 6.14 -22.51 -7.51
CA ILE A 530 6.25 -22.66 -6.06
C ILE A 530 7.49 -23.48 -5.65
N THR A 531 7.89 -24.46 -6.48
CA THR A 531 9.11 -25.24 -6.28
C THR A 531 10.35 -24.37 -6.46
N VAL A 532 10.39 -23.54 -7.50
CA VAL A 532 11.48 -22.57 -7.73
C VAL A 532 11.63 -21.63 -6.53
N LEU A 533 10.54 -20.99 -6.10
CA LEU A 533 10.57 -20.08 -4.93
C LEU A 533 11.04 -20.78 -3.66
N ARG A 534 10.60 -22.03 -3.43
CA ARG A 534 11.03 -22.83 -2.28
C ARG A 534 12.53 -23.15 -2.35
N ARG A 535 13.03 -23.58 -3.51
CA ARG A 535 14.45 -23.89 -3.75
C ARG A 535 15.32 -22.66 -3.61
N GLU A 536 14.91 -21.53 -4.18
CA GLU A 536 15.58 -20.24 -4.04
C GLU A 536 15.73 -19.87 -2.54
N ARG A 537 14.64 -19.98 -1.76
CA ARG A 537 14.70 -19.69 -0.31
C ARG A 537 15.56 -20.69 0.47
N GLN A 538 15.53 -21.98 0.13
CA GLN A 538 16.39 -23.00 0.73
C GLN A 538 17.86 -22.72 0.45
N ALA A 539 18.20 -22.38 -0.79
CA ALA A 539 19.55 -22.03 -1.20
C ALA A 539 20.06 -20.81 -0.43
N VAL A 540 19.28 -19.72 -0.43
CA VAL A 540 19.62 -18.51 0.35
C VAL A 540 19.82 -18.84 1.82
N SER A 541 18.91 -19.61 2.43
CA SER A 541 19.04 -20.01 3.83
C SER A 541 20.34 -20.76 4.10
N ARG A 542 20.74 -21.69 3.21
CA ARG A 542 21.96 -22.49 3.37
C ARG A 542 23.23 -21.65 3.22
N LEU A 543 23.23 -20.66 2.32
CA LEU A 543 24.36 -19.72 2.17
C LEU A 543 24.60 -18.89 3.44
N TYR A 544 23.52 -18.51 4.13
CA TYR A 544 23.58 -17.70 5.35
C TYR A 544 23.87 -18.49 6.64
N ARG A 545 23.81 -19.82 6.64
CA ARG A 545 24.21 -20.63 7.81
C ARG A 545 25.70 -20.48 8.09
N THR A 546 26.04 -20.25 9.35
CA THR A 546 27.41 -20.30 9.87
C THR A 546 27.85 -21.76 10.03
N VAL A 547 29.16 -22.02 9.95
CA VAL A 547 29.72 -23.38 10.03
C VAL A 547 29.31 -24.09 11.33
N ASP A 548 29.13 -23.34 12.42
CA ASP A 548 28.72 -23.88 13.72
C ASP A 548 27.28 -24.43 13.79
N GLU A 549 26.42 -24.19 12.79
CA GLU A 549 25.03 -24.73 12.76
C GLU A 549 24.91 -26.07 11.99
N ASP A 550 26.00 -26.59 11.40
CA ASP A 550 25.99 -27.84 10.64
C ASP A 550 26.44 -29.07 11.48
N ASP A 551 26.86 -28.86 12.74
CA ASP A 551 27.28 -29.91 13.71
C ASP A 551 26.26 -30.16 14.86
N GLU A 552 25.06 -29.58 14.81
CA GLU A 552 23.89 -29.91 15.65
C GLU A 552 22.71 -30.43 14.82
#